data_AF-A0A7H4N8R6-F1
#
_entry.id   AF-A0A7H4N8R6-F1
#
_cell.length_a   1.000
_cell.length_b   1.000
_cell.length_c   1.000
_cell.angle_alpha   90.00
_cell.angle_beta   90.00
_cell.angle_gamma   90.00
#
_symmetry.space_group_name_H-M   'P 1'
#
loop_
_entity.id
_entity.type
_entity.pdbx_description
1 polymer ?
#
loop_
_entity_poly.entity_id
_entity_poly.type
_entity_poly.pdbx_seq_one_letter_code
_entity_poly.pdbx_strand_id
1 'polypeptide(L)'
;MLLANFDGTWPGLVGMLCMAGCLTSLERSYSRLWSETFADEAFIRGLDTWLRDGHLSHKLGYLHPVAPSAPLLASEAGQIGVKVGQSILKHKAIVGLFDTFCMGMINGVFPQKAMIDVGMPVESLSQSALLVEMNKVPIALREACLDWYETRGMRFRFGTDGAKDLTREQVLEQCAMMIAMARFVKRFGLTAVGVQYQQGLKDSCAASDFAEGAIGNAERFPIPDENGEIVCPDAPIPCINEVDMGSAIPQVMLAKLLGALGMASETTLHDIRWGSEYNGTFYWDLEISGAVPFAHLKGGIAGATGYRQPAMFFPYGGSTIAGQGKAGRFIWARAHYEGTQVILHIGTGTAVELPQDEFERRRRATNYEWPLLNAVLDGVSRDDLMAGHQSNHLSLAYVEEEVLSEVAERLYCPGADAKYESLYRRRCAFINEITTDSLM
;
A
#
# COMPACT_ATOMS: atom_id res chain seq x y z
N MET A 1 -14.87 20.48 -9.55
CA MET A 1 -14.38 19.57 -10.61
C MET A 1 -12.94 19.25 -10.30
N LEU A 2 -12.54 17.98 -10.40
CA LEU A 2 -11.17 17.51 -10.35
C LEU A 2 -10.76 17.07 -11.77
N LEU A 3 -9.60 17.54 -12.24
CA LEU A 3 -9.08 17.26 -13.58
C LEU A 3 -7.72 16.60 -13.47
N ALA A 4 -7.48 15.56 -14.28
CA ALA A 4 -6.17 14.93 -14.41
C ALA A 4 -5.84 14.65 -15.88
N ASN A 5 -4.57 14.80 -16.26
CA ASN A 5 -4.06 14.27 -17.52
C ASN A 5 -3.51 12.85 -17.33
N PHE A 6 -3.64 12.01 -18.36
CA PHE A 6 -3.04 10.67 -18.40
C PHE A 6 -1.57 10.72 -18.85
N ASP A 7 -0.73 11.40 -18.08
CA ASP A 7 0.70 11.59 -18.35
C ASP A 7 1.53 11.14 -17.13
N GLY A 8 2.51 10.26 -17.35
CA GLY A 8 3.37 9.73 -16.28
C GLY A 8 4.38 10.75 -15.73
N THR A 9 4.68 11.81 -16.47
CA THR A 9 5.76 12.77 -16.18
C THR A 9 5.60 13.41 -14.80
N TRP A 10 4.36 13.72 -14.42
CA TRP A 10 4.01 14.30 -13.12
C TRP A 10 2.89 13.49 -12.47
N PRO A 11 2.81 13.46 -11.13
CA PRO A 11 1.83 12.64 -10.40
C PRO A 11 0.42 13.26 -10.39
N GLY A 12 -0.10 13.67 -11.56
CA GLY A 12 -1.42 14.31 -11.70
C GLY A 12 -2.57 13.37 -11.34
N LEU A 13 -2.48 12.10 -11.76
CA LEU A 13 -3.46 11.06 -11.42
C LEU A 13 -3.49 10.78 -9.92
N VAL A 14 -2.30 10.61 -9.32
CA VAL A 14 -2.11 10.45 -7.86
C VAL A 14 -2.79 11.60 -7.11
N GLY A 15 -2.49 12.85 -7.45
CA GLY A 15 -3.08 14.02 -6.80
C GLY A 15 -4.61 14.08 -6.94
N MET A 16 -5.14 13.78 -8.12
CA MET A 16 -6.58 13.78 -8.38
C MET A 16 -7.31 12.70 -7.56
N LEU A 17 -6.80 11.46 -7.57
CA LEU A 17 -7.37 10.34 -6.84
C LEU A 17 -7.29 10.54 -5.32
N CYS A 18 -6.15 11.04 -4.81
CA CYS A 18 -5.99 11.41 -3.41
C CYS A 18 -7.02 12.47 -2.99
N MET A 19 -7.14 13.55 -3.76
CA MET A 19 -8.11 14.61 -3.48
C MET A 19 -9.55 14.11 -3.53
N ALA A 20 -9.87 13.22 -4.47
CA ALA A 20 -11.21 12.65 -4.55
C ALA A 20 -11.56 11.82 -3.30
N GLY A 21 -10.66 10.95 -2.85
CA GLY A 21 -10.83 10.21 -1.59
C GLY A 21 -10.97 11.14 -0.38
N CYS A 22 -10.15 12.20 -0.31
CA CYS A 22 -10.22 13.20 0.76
C CYS A 22 -11.59 13.92 0.78
N LEU A 23 -12.12 14.31 -0.38
CA LEU A 23 -13.40 14.99 -0.46
C LEU A 23 -14.57 14.06 -0.09
N THR A 24 -14.50 12.77 -0.47
CA THR A 24 -15.46 11.75 -0.01
C THR A 24 -15.47 11.68 1.52
N SER A 25 -14.29 11.55 2.13
CA SER A 25 -14.12 11.51 3.59
C SER A 25 -14.56 12.79 4.32
N LEU A 26 -14.61 13.92 3.62
CA LEU A 26 -15.10 15.21 4.13
C LEU A 26 -16.57 15.49 3.78
N GLU A 27 -17.28 14.52 3.19
CA GLU A 27 -18.67 14.64 2.75
C GLU A 27 -18.87 15.81 1.77
N ARG A 28 -17.87 16.05 0.91
CA ARG A 28 -17.90 17.09 -0.12
C ARG A 28 -18.14 16.49 -1.49
N SER A 29 -19.19 16.96 -2.16
CA SER A 29 -19.46 16.57 -3.54
C SER A 29 -18.38 17.08 -4.49
N TYR A 30 -18.03 16.25 -5.46
CA TYR A 30 -17.11 16.58 -6.54
C TYR A 30 -17.51 15.85 -7.82
N SER A 31 -16.84 16.21 -8.91
CA SER A 31 -16.89 15.52 -10.19
C SER A 31 -15.46 15.29 -10.67
N ARG A 32 -15.26 14.22 -11.45
CA ARG A 32 -13.95 13.85 -11.99
C ARG A 32 -14.00 13.92 -13.51
N LEU A 33 -12.94 14.42 -14.13
CA LEU A 33 -12.68 14.25 -15.56
C LEU A 33 -11.20 14.00 -15.77
N TRP A 34 -10.90 13.20 -16.78
CA TRP A 34 -9.54 12.87 -17.16
C TRP A 34 -9.45 12.78 -18.68
N SER A 35 -8.25 13.02 -19.19
CA SER A 35 -7.95 12.91 -20.62
C SER A 35 -6.46 12.81 -20.83
N GLU A 36 -6.01 12.26 -21.94
CA GLU A 36 -4.62 12.36 -22.35
C GLU A 36 -4.29 13.76 -22.92
N THR A 37 -5.25 14.37 -23.65
CA THR A 37 -5.00 15.60 -24.45
C THR A 37 -5.91 16.77 -24.11
N PHE A 38 -6.96 16.54 -23.32
CA PHE A 38 -8.09 17.45 -23.08
C PHE A 38 -8.85 17.90 -24.33
N ALA A 39 -8.63 17.22 -25.47
CA ALA A 39 -9.26 17.53 -26.74
C ALA A 39 -10.16 16.39 -27.26
N ASP A 40 -10.17 15.23 -26.58
CA ASP A 40 -11.03 14.13 -26.98
C ASP A 40 -12.52 14.44 -26.73
N GLU A 41 -13.38 13.85 -27.55
CA GLU A 41 -14.80 14.17 -27.50
C GLU A 41 -15.47 13.78 -26.17
N ALA A 42 -14.97 12.73 -25.49
CA ALA A 42 -15.54 12.31 -24.22
C ALA A 42 -15.26 13.37 -23.14
N PHE A 43 -14.05 13.91 -23.10
CA PHE A 43 -13.68 15.03 -22.23
C PHE A 43 -14.51 16.28 -22.50
N ILE A 44 -14.61 16.72 -23.77
CA ILE A 44 -15.37 17.93 -24.12
C ILE A 44 -16.85 17.78 -23.74
N ARG A 45 -17.48 16.64 -24.06
CA ARG A 45 -18.89 16.38 -23.65
C ARG A 45 -19.06 16.36 -22.13
N GLY A 46 -18.10 15.79 -21.42
CA GLY A 46 -18.11 15.76 -19.95
C GLY A 46 -17.97 17.17 -19.35
N LEU A 47 -17.10 18.00 -19.92
CA LEU A 47 -16.91 19.39 -19.50
C LEU A 47 -18.15 20.23 -19.78
N ASP A 48 -18.76 20.10 -20.97
CA ASP A 48 -20.02 20.77 -21.33
C ASP A 48 -21.14 20.41 -20.36
N THR A 49 -21.25 19.12 -20.00
CA THR A 49 -22.22 18.64 -19.01
C THR A 49 -21.99 19.30 -17.66
N TRP A 50 -20.75 19.34 -17.17
CA TRP A 50 -20.44 19.98 -15.89
C TRP A 50 -20.66 21.50 -15.89
N LEU A 51 -20.31 22.19 -16.98
CA LEU A 51 -20.54 23.63 -17.11
C LEU A 51 -22.02 23.99 -17.12
N ARG A 52 -22.86 23.14 -17.73
CA ARG A 52 -24.31 23.31 -17.77
C ARG A 52 -24.98 22.96 -16.45
N ASP A 53 -24.61 21.83 -15.86
CA ASP A 53 -25.38 21.20 -14.77
C ASP A 53 -24.71 21.37 -13.38
N GLY A 54 -23.48 21.89 -13.33
CA GLY A 54 -22.67 22.02 -12.11
C GLY A 54 -22.13 20.70 -11.56
N HIS A 55 -22.48 19.57 -12.17
CA HIS A 55 -22.09 18.23 -11.76
C HIS A 55 -21.93 17.30 -12.97
N LEU A 56 -21.08 16.29 -12.81
CA LEU A 56 -20.89 15.18 -13.73
C LEU A 56 -20.73 13.91 -12.91
N SER A 57 -21.44 12.85 -13.33
CA SER A 57 -21.40 11.53 -12.69
C SER A 57 -20.95 10.47 -13.68
N HIS A 58 -20.16 9.52 -13.20
CA HIS A 58 -19.73 8.35 -13.96
C HIS A 58 -20.51 7.11 -13.54
N LYS A 59 -20.62 6.13 -14.43
CA LYS A 59 -21.22 4.84 -14.08
C LYS A 59 -20.24 4.07 -13.19
N LEU A 60 -20.74 3.58 -12.06
CA LEU A 60 -19.98 2.76 -11.10
C LEU A 60 -20.48 1.31 -11.10
N GLY A 61 -20.91 0.82 -12.27
CA GLY A 61 -21.55 -0.49 -12.39
C GLY A 61 -20.63 -1.68 -12.11
N TYR A 62 -19.31 -1.44 -12.10
CA TYR A 62 -18.31 -2.44 -11.75
C TYR A 62 -18.20 -2.67 -10.23
N LEU A 63 -18.73 -1.75 -9.40
CA LEU A 63 -18.74 -1.87 -7.94
C LEU A 63 -20.01 -2.57 -7.48
N HIS A 64 -19.84 -3.68 -6.76
CA HIS A 64 -20.95 -4.48 -6.25
C HIS A 64 -20.91 -4.59 -4.73
N PRO A 65 -21.91 -4.04 -4.01
CA PRO A 65 -21.94 -4.15 -2.56
C PRO A 65 -22.19 -5.59 -2.13
N VAL A 66 -21.41 -6.07 -1.17
CA VAL A 66 -21.61 -7.37 -0.52
C VAL A 66 -22.60 -7.20 0.62
N ALA A 67 -23.84 -7.65 0.40
CA ALA A 67 -24.85 -7.65 1.44
C ALA A 67 -24.47 -8.65 2.57
N PRO A 68 -24.81 -8.37 3.85
CA PRO A 68 -24.65 -9.33 4.95
C PRO A 68 -25.38 -10.66 4.77
N SER A 69 -26.28 -10.75 3.80
CA SER A 69 -27.01 -11.96 3.41
C SER A 69 -26.46 -12.62 2.13
N ALA A 70 -25.32 -12.17 1.62
CA ALA A 70 -24.73 -12.71 0.40
C ALA A 70 -24.42 -14.21 0.58
N PRO A 71 -24.76 -15.09 -0.40
CA PRO A 71 -24.46 -16.53 -0.32
C PRO A 71 -22.99 -16.83 -0.05
N LEU A 72 -22.10 -15.97 -0.55
CA LEU A 72 -20.67 -16.00 -0.29
C LEU A 72 -20.33 -16.12 1.21
N LEU A 73 -21.05 -15.41 2.08
CA LEU A 73 -20.80 -15.43 3.52
C LEU A 73 -21.14 -16.80 4.16
N ALA A 74 -22.01 -17.59 3.51
CA ALA A 74 -22.39 -18.93 3.97
C ALA A 74 -21.48 -20.04 3.41
N SER A 75 -20.59 -19.72 2.46
CA SER A 75 -19.62 -20.68 1.91
C SER A 75 -18.57 -21.08 2.94
N GLU A 76 -17.88 -22.20 2.72
CA GLU A 76 -16.76 -22.63 3.58
C GLU A 76 -15.63 -21.60 3.63
N ALA A 77 -15.25 -21.07 2.46
CA ALA A 77 -14.28 -19.99 2.33
C ALA A 77 -14.73 -18.73 3.10
N GLY A 78 -15.98 -18.31 2.93
CA GLY A 78 -16.52 -17.16 3.64
C GLY A 78 -16.49 -17.33 5.17
N GLN A 79 -16.78 -18.53 5.68
CA GLN A 79 -16.70 -18.83 7.11
C GLN A 79 -15.27 -18.80 7.68
N ILE A 80 -14.25 -19.12 6.87
CA ILE A 80 -12.85 -18.90 7.25
C ILE A 80 -12.56 -17.40 7.35
N GLY A 81 -13.02 -16.61 6.36
CA GLY A 81 -12.92 -15.15 6.39
C GLY A 81 -13.52 -14.52 7.64
N VAL A 82 -14.74 -14.93 8.00
CA VAL A 82 -15.43 -14.50 9.23
C VAL A 82 -14.59 -14.81 10.47
N LYS A 83 -14.00 -16.02 10.56
CA LYS A 83 -13.15 -16.40 11.71
C LYS A 83 -11.90 -15.51 11.82
N VAL A 84 -11.25 -15.18 10.71
CA VAL A 84 -10.09 -14.27 10.69
C VAL A 84 -10.50 -12.88 11.18
N GLY A 85 -11.61 -12.35 10.68
CA GLY A 85 -12.11 -11.05 11.11
C GLY A 85 -12.54 -11.01 12.58
N GLN A 86 -13.22 -12.05 13.07
CA GLN A 86 -13.53 -12.19 14.50
C GLN A 86 -12.27 -12.27 15.37
N SER A 87 -11.22 -12.93 14.88
CA SER A 87 -9.92 -12.95 15.56
C SER A 87 -9.31 -11.56 15.66
N ILE A 88 -9.33 -10.76 14.58
CA ILE A 88 -8.88 -9.36 14.59
C ILE A 88 -9.70 -8.53 15.59
N LEU A 89 -11.03 -8.66 15.58
CA LEU A 89 -11.91 -7.93 16.49
C LEU A 89 -11.66 -8.29 17.96
N LYS A 90 -11.38 -9.56 18.25
CA LYS A 90 -11.15 -10.07 19.61
C LYS A 90 -9.77 -9.74 20.15
N HIS A 91 -8.73 -9.99 19.36
CA HIS A 91 -7.34 -9.87 19.79
C HIS A 91 -6.74 -8.48 19.53
N LYS A 92 -7.40 -7.70 18.66
CA LYS A 92 -6.95 -6.41 18.14
C LYS A 92 -5.65 -6.52 17.35
N ALA A 93 -5.62 -5.92 16.17
CA ALA A 93 -4.42 -5.77 15.38
C ALA A 93 -3.90 -4.34 15.54
N ILE A 94 -3.07 -4.09 16.55
CA ILE A 94 -2.58 -2.75 16.86
C ILE A 94 -1.68 -2.26 15.71
N VAL A 95 -2.00 -1.11 15.14
CA VAL A 95 -1.22 -0.47 14.06
C VAL A 95 -0.43 0.68 14.67
N GLY A 96 0.90 0.55 14.72
CA GLY A 96 1.76 1.61 15.26
C GLY A 96 2.24 2.57 14.17
N LEU A 97 1.91 3.84 14.27
CA LEU A 97 2.24 4.84 13.26
C LEU A 97 3.13 5.92 13.88
N PHE A 98 4.31 6.14 13.32
CA PHE A 98 5.19 7.24 13.71
C PHE A 98 4.69 8.54 13.09
N ASP A 99 4.03 9.34 13.92
CA ASP A 99 3.14 10.44 13.57
C ASP A 99 2.01 10.00 12.61
N THR A 100 1.21 10.94 12.13
CA THR A 100 0.04 10.69 11.25
C THR A 100 -0.06 11.78 10.20
N PHE A 101 -0.94 11.60 9.21
CA PHE A 101 -1.30 12.67 8.26
C PHE A 101 -0.14 13.06 7.33
N CYS A 102 0.49 12.08 6.69
CA CYS A 102 1.53 12.31 5.70
C CYS A 102 1.01 13.25 4.60
N MET A 103 1.73 14.36 4.38
CA MET A 103 1.44 15.36 3.34
C MET A 103 -0.01 15.90 3.28
N GLY A 104 -0.78 15.79 4.36
CA GLY A 104 -2.18 16.23 4.37
C GLY A 104 -3.16 15.28 3.67
N MET A 105 -2.79 14.01 3.45
CA MET A 105 -3.65 12.98 2.88
C MET A 105 -4.77 12.56 3.85
N ILE A 106 -5.92 13.23 3.79
CA ILE A 106 -7.09 12.94 4.66
C ILE A 106 -7.63 11.53 4.41
N ASN A 107 -7.60 11.06 3.16
CA ASN A 107 -7.96 9.70 2.78
C ASN A 107 -7.11 8.61 3.46
N GLY A 108 -5.98 8.98 4.07
CA GLY A 108 -5.11 8.10 4.88
C GLY A 108 -5.25 8.28 6.39
N VAL A 109 -6.14 9.16 6.88
CA VAL A 109 -6.32 9.42 8.31
C VAL A 109 -7.76 9.12 8.73
N PHE A 110 -7.96 7.92 9.25
CA PHE A 110 -9.28 7.45 9.62
C PHE A 110 -9.67 7.95 11.02
N PRO A 111 -10.97 8.20 11.28
CA PRO A 111 -11.44 8.44 12.63
C PRO A 111 -11.06 7.29 13.55
N GLN A 112 -10.59 7.60 14.76
CA GLN A 112 -10.20 6.58 15.75
C GLN A 112 -11.31 5.54 15.99
N LYS A 113 -12.57 5.98 16.01
CA LYS A 113 -13.71 5.07 16.11
C LYS A 113 -13.77 4.05 14.96
N ALA A 114 -13.53 4.47 13.72
CA ALA A 114 -13.53 3.59 12.57
C ALA A 114 -12.46 2.49 12.72
N MET A 115 -11.23 2.89 13.06
CA MET A 115 -10.10 1.98 13.31
C MET A 115 -10.36 1.00 14.47
N ILE A 116 -10.93 1.47 15.58
CA ILE A 116 -11.29 0.64 16.73
C ILE A 116 -12.40 -0.36 16.39
N ASP A 117 -13.43 0.09 15.67
CA ASP A 117 -14.59 -0.72 15.30
C ASP A 117 -14.20 -1.87 14.36
N VAL A 118 -13.21 -1.67 13.49
CA VAL A 118 -12.65 -2.74 12.64
C VAL A 118 -11.61 -3.61 13.34
N GLY A 119 -11.34 -3.35 14.63
CA GLY A 119 -10.40 -4.13 15.44
C GLY A 119 -8.93 -3.77 15.22
N MET A 120 -8.64 -2.61 14.64
CA MET A 120 -7.27 -2.15 14.35
C MET A 120 -6.97 -0.81 15.03
N PRO A 121 -6.93 -0.74 16.37
CA PRO A 121 -6.62 0.50 17.06
C PRO A 121 -5.23 1.02 16.66
N VAL A 122 -5.10 2.34 16.57
CA VAL A 122 -3.84 3.00 16.21
C VAL A 122 -3.06 3.32 17.49
N GLU A 123 -1.84 2.79 17.59
CA GLU A 123 -0.85 3.24 18.56
C GLU A 123 -0.10 4.43 17.96
N SER A 124 -0.23 5.60 18.58
CA SER A 124 0.41 6.83 18.10
C SER A 124 1.86 6.90 18.61
N LEU A 125 2.81 6.71 17.71
CA LEU A 125 4.24 6.78 17.98
C LEU A 125 4.77 8.14 17.52
N SER A 126 5.93 8.57 18.05
CA SER A 126 6.56 9.84 17.66
C SER A 126 7.78 9.59 16.77
N GLN A 127 7.88 10.30 15.63
CA GLN A 127 9.08 10.25 14.78
C GLN A 127 10.35 10.72 15.53
N SER A 128 10.22 11.59 16.54
CA SER A 128 11.37 11.96 17.38
C SER A 128 11.85 10.81 18.25
N ALA A 129 10.94 9.94 18.70
CA ALA A 129 11.31 8.72 19.43
C ALA A 129 11.98 7.70 18.52
N LEU A 130 11.59 7.64 17.24
CA LEU A 130 12.25 6.82 16.22
C LEU A 130 13.72 7.25 16.05
N LEU A 131 14.00 8.55 15.90
CA LEU A 131 15.36 9.09 15.83
C LEU A 131 16.21 8.74 17.05
N VAL A 132 15.63 8.85 18.25
CA VAL A 132 16.33 8.46 19.49
C VAL A 132 16.64 6.96 19.50
N GLU A 133 15.73 6.12 19.04
CA GLU A 133 15.93 4.67 18.99
C GLU A 133 16.96 4.28 17.91
N MET A 134 16.95 4.93 16.74
CA MET A 134 17.97 4.78 15.70
C MET A 134 19.37 5.03 16.26
N ASN A 135 19.54 6.08 17.07
CA ASN A 135 20.82 6.42 17.71
C ASN A 135 21.33 5.35 18.68
N LYS A 136 20.47 4.48 19.21
CA LYS A 136 20.88 3.36 20.08
C LYS A 136 21.37 2.15 19.28
N VAL A 137 21.13 2.09 17.97
CA VAL A 137 21.56 0.97 17.12
C VAL A 137 23.07 1.06 16.89
N PRO A 138 23.88 0.09 17.37
CA PRO A 138 25.33 0.12 17.22
C PRO A 138 25.75 0.07 15.75
N ILE A 139 26.85 0.78 15.41
CA ILE A 139 27.37 0.82 14.04
C ILE A 139 27.65 -0.58 13.48
N ALA A 140 28.26 -1.46 14.26
CA ALA A 140 28.53 -2.84 13.83
C ALA A 140 27.26 -3.61 13.42
N LEU A 141 26.12 -3.33 14.07
CA LEU A 141 24.84 -3.95 13.71
C LEU A 141 24.27 -3.36 12.41
N ARG A 142 24.44 -2.04 12.19
CA ARG A 142 24.07 -1.38 10.92
C ARG A 142 24.89 -1.94 9.77
N GLU A 143 26.19 -2.15 9.97
CA GLU A 143 27.09 -2.71 8.97
C GLU A 143 26.77 -4.17 8.67
N ALA A 144 26.52 -4.99 9.68
CA ALA A 144 26.08 -6.37 9.50
C ALA A 144 24.74 -6.44 8.75
N CYS A 145 23.83 -5.50 9.02
CA CYS A 145 22.58 -5.39 8.28
C CYS A 145 22.83 -5.08 6.80
N LEU A 146 23.64 -4.07 6.48
CA LEU A 146 23.95 -3.73 5.10
C LEU A 146 24.65 -4.88 4.36
N ASP A 147 25.69 -5.46 4.96
CA ASP A 147 26.43 -6.59 4.40
C ASP A 147 25.52 -7.78 4.09
N TRP A 148 24.51 -8.03 4.93
CA TRP A 148 23.54 -9.11 4.72
C TRP A 148 22.74 -8.96 3.41
N TYR A 149 22.41 -7.73 3.00
CA TYR A 149 21.71 -7.46 1.73
C TYR A 149 22.67 -7.45 0.55
N GLU A 150 23.88 -6.88 0.71
CA GLU A 150 24.92 -6.88 -0.33
C GLU A 150 25.35 -8.32 -0.69
N THR A 151 25.58 -9.16 0.32
CA THR A 151 25.92 -10.59 0.14
C THR A 151 24.80 -11.41 -0.52
N ARG A 152 23.55 -10.94 -0.42
CA ARG A 152 22.39 -11.51 -1.12
C ARG A 152 22.14 -10.88 -2.50
N GLY A 153 23.05 -10.03 -2.96
CA GLY A 153 23.06 -9.51 -4.31
C GLY A 153 22.28 -8.23 -4.53
N MET A 154 21.73 -7.60 -3.47
CA MET A 154 21.19 -6.25 -3.63
C MET A 154 22.31 -5.30 -4.02
N ARG A 155 22.07 -4.50 -5.07
CA ARG A 155 23.06 -3.54 -5.57
C ARG A 155 22.71 -2.15 -5.09
N PHE A 156 23.66 -1.43 -4.51
CA PHE A 156 23.50 -0.01 -4.19
C PHE A 156 24.30 0.86 -5.16
N ARG A 157 23.69 1.92 -5.69
CA ARG A 157 24.35 2.86 -6.61
C ARG A 157 25.08 3.94 -5.82
N PHE A 158 26.13 3.53 -5.12
CA PHE A 158 26.89 4.44 -4.27
C PHE A 158 27.67 5.49 -5.08
N GLY A 159 27.71 6.69 -4.53
CA GLY A 159 28.65 7.75 -4.86
C GLY A 159 29.18 8.40 -3.59
N THR A 160 29.53 9.68 -3.65
CA THR A 160 30.23 10.36 -2.54
C THR A 160 29.55 11.65 -2.08
N ASP A 161 28.70 12.24 -2.91
CA ASP A 161 27.98 13.47 -2.60
C ASP A 161 26.52 13.13 -2.23
N GLY A 162 26.19 13.08 -0.95
CA GLY A 162 24.83 12.70 -0.50
C GLY A 162 23.69 13.59 -1.02
N ALA A 163 24.00 14.79 -1.53
CA ALA A 163 23.02 15.64 -2.19
C ALA A 163 22.67 15.17 -3.61
N LYS A 164 23.52 14.35 -4.25
CA LYS A 164 23.38 13.92 -5.66
C LYS A 164 23.38 12.40 -5.82
N ASP A 165 24.19 11.72 -5.03
CA ASP A 165 24.40 10.28 -5.04
C ASP A 165 23.78 9.62 -3.81
N LEU A 166 23.57 8.31 -3.89
CA LEU A 166 23.31 7.49 -2.72
C LEU A 166 24.65 7.29 -2.00
N THR A 167 24.69 7.46 -0.69
CA THR A 167 25.89 7.24 0.13
C THR A 167 25.70 6.05 1.05
N ARG A 168 26.81 5.44 1.45
CA ARG A 168 26.77 4.29 2.37
C ARG A 168 26.24 4.70 3.73
N GLU A 169 26.54 5.92 4.17
CA GLU A 169 26.10 6.51 5.42
C GLU A 169 24.56 6.61 5.49
N GLN A 170 23.93 7.04 4.39
CA GLN A 170 22.46 7.07 4.29
C GLN A 170 21.86 5.67 4.43
N VAL A 171 22.45 4.64 3.79
CA VAL A 171 21.93 3.26 3.90
C VAL A 171 22.13 2.69 5.30
N LEU A 172 23.27 2.95 5.95
CA LEU A 172 23.47 2.55 7.35
C LEU A 172 22.45 3.21 8.29
N GLU A 173 22.06 4.45 8.02
CA GLU A 173 20.99 5.13 8.76
C GLU A 173 19.63 4.45 8.54
N GLN A 174 19.33 4.03 7.31
CA GLN A 174 18.12 3.25 7.01
C GLN A 174 18.14 1.87 7.68
N CYS A 175 19.30 1.19 7.74
CA CYS A 175 19.45 -0.04 8.53
C CYS A 175 19.11 0.20 10.01
N ALA A 176 19.57 1.32 10.58
CA ALA A 176 19.22 1.70 11.95
C ALA A 176 17.72 1.95 12.13
N MET A 177 17.07 2.60 11.16
CA MET A 177 15.62 2.83 11.15
C MET A 177 14.86 1.51 11.13
N MET A 178 15.21 0.59 10.25
CA MET A 178 14.58 -0.73 10.16
C MET A 178 14.66 -1.49 11.50
N ILE A 179 15.84 -1.49 12.12
CA ILE A 179 16.06 -2.15 13.42
C ILE A 179 15.24 -1.49 14.52
N ALA A 180 15.21 -0.15 14.55
CA ALA A 180 14.42 0.61 15.50
C ALA A 180 12.92 0.32 15.35
N MET A 181 12.40 0.32 14.12
CA MET A 181 10.99 -0.01 13.84
C MET A 181 10.60 -1.39 14.37
N ALA A 182 11.41 -2.43 14.10
CA ALA A 182 11.14 -3.77 14.60
C ALA A 182 11.16 -3.85 16.14
N ARG A 183 12.05 -3.10 16.80
CA ARG A 183 12.06 -3.01 18.27
C ARG A 183 10.78 -2.40 18.80
N PHE A 184 10.25 -1.36 18.15
CA PHE A 184 8.93 -0.82 18.49
C PHE A 184 7.81 -1.85 18.29
N VAL A 185 7.86 -2.64 17.22
CA VAL A 185 6.91 -3.73 16.96
C VAL A 185 6.86 -4.70 18.14
N LYS A 186 8.01 -5.19 18.59
CA LYS A 186 8.09 -6.07 19.78
C LYS A 186 7.66 -5.35 21.06
N ARG A 187 8.16 -4.14 21.31
CA ARG A 187 7.95 -3.38 22.56
C ARG A 187 6.47 -3.03 22.80
N PHE A 188 5.75 -2.68 21.74
CA PHE A 188 4.34 -2.26 21.82
C PHE A 188 3.36 -3.34 21.38
N GLY A 189 3.83 -4.53 20.98
CA GLY A 189 2.97 -5.62 20.51
C GLY A 189 2.24 -5.27 19.21
N LEU A 190 2.90 -4.54 18.31
CA LEU A 190 2.30 -4.05 17.07
C LEU A 190 2.09 -5.21 16.09
N THR A 191 1.00 -5.15 15.33
CA THR A 191 0.77 -6.01 14.16
C THR A 191 1.34 -5.40 12.88
N ALA A 192 1.38 -4.07 12.78
CA ALA A 192 1.91 -3.34 11.65
C ALA A 192 2.60 -2.06 12.13
N VAL A 193 3.55 -1.55 11.35
CA VAL A 193 4.29 -0.32 11.65
C VAL A 193 4.39 0.59 10.43
N GLY A 194 4.23 1.89 10.59
CA GLY A 194 4.36 2.86 9.49
C GLY A 194 5.12 4.10 9.90
N VAL A 195 5.84 4.71 8.95
CA VAL A 195 6.58 5.97 9.18
C VAL A 195 5.95 7.05 8.32
N GLN A 196 5.56 8.18 8.92
CA GLN A 196 5.00 9.29 8.14
C GLN A 196 6.05 9.81 7.16
N TYR A 197 7.28 9.95 7.66
CA TYR A 197 8.47 10.49 7.02
C TYR A 197 8.31 11.92 6.48
N GLN A 198 7.47 12.10 5.45
CA GLN A 198 7.15 13.40 4.89
C GLN A 198 6.07 14.14 5.71
N GLN A 199 6.22 15.41 6.04
CA GLN A 199 7.29 16.33 5.69
C GLN A 199 8.24 16.62 6.87
N GLY A 200 8.01 16.02 8.05
CA GLY A 200 8.76 16.34 9.28
C GLY A 200 10.12 15.65 9.39
N LEU A 201 10.18 14.33 9.20
CA LEU A 201 11.39 13.54 9.41
C LEU A 201 12.39 13.66 8.25
N LYS A 202 11.91 14.08 7.07
CA LYS A 202 12.75 14.25 5.86
C LYS A 202 13.95 15.17 6.02
N ASP A 203 13.89 16.08 7.00
CA ASP A 203 14.94 17.06 7.29
C ASP A 203 15.86 16.59 8.44
N SER A 204 15.72 15.35 8.90
CA SER A 204 16.45 14.81 10.06
C SER A 204 17.23 13.53 9.76
N CYS A 205 16.78 12.72 8.79
CA CYS A 205 17.47 11.49 8.41
C CYS A 205 17.15 11.07 6.96
N ALA A 206 17.92 10.10 6.47
CA ALA A 206 17.69 9.42 5.21
C ALA A 206 16.26 8.86 5.11
N ALA A 207 15.75 8.80 3.88
CA ALA A 207 14.41 8.34 3.56
C ALA A 207 14.11 6.94 4.10
N SER A 208 12.86 6.69 4.49
CA SER A 208 12.48 5.44 5.15
C SER A 208 12.41 4.23 4.21
N ASP A 209 12.54 4.43 2.90
CA ASP A 209 12.19 3.46 1.86
C ASP A 209 12.81 2.08 2.00
N PHE A 210 14.14 2.02 2.13
CA PHE A 210 14.84 0.77 2.34
C PHE A 210 14.38 0.08 3.63
N ALA A 211 14.18 0.85 4.71
CA ALA A 211 13.73 0.30 5.99
C ALA A 211 12.30 -0.26 5.91
N GLU A 212 11.38 0.50 5.30
CA GLU A 212 9.96 0.14 5.16
C GLU A 212 9.75 -1.05 4.22
N GLY A 213 10.40 -1.07 3.06
CA GLY A 213 10.28 -2.21 2.15
C GLY A 213 10.97 -3.47 2.70
N ALA A 214 12.14 -3.33 3.34
CA ALA A 214 12.86 -4.46 3.89
C ALA A 214 12.18 -5.09 5.10
N ILE A 215 11.58 -4.30 6.00
CA ILE A 215 10.85 -4.83 7.16
C ILE A 215 9.55 -5.54 6.74
N GLY A 216 8.95 -5.09 5.63
CA GLY A 216 7.77 -5.69 4.99
C GLY A 216 8.03 -7.04 4.31
N ASN A 217 9.28 -7.50 4.24
CA ASN A 217 9.65 -8.77 3.63
C ASN A 217 9.89 -9.87 4.68
N ALA A 218 9.46 -11.12 4.44
CA ALA A 218 9.76 -12.23 5.35
C ALA A 218 11.26 -12.55 5.36
N GLU A 219 11.88 -12.66 4.17
CA GLU A 219 13.32 -12.85 4.03
C GLU A 219 14.05 -11.50 4.23
N ARG A 220 14.44 -11.21 5.47
CA ARG A 220 15.15 -9.97 5.82
C ARG A 220 16.28 -10.24 6.80
N PHE A 221 17.13 -9.22 7.03
CA PHE A 221 18.16 -9.28 8.08
C PHE A 221 17.53 -9.72 9.41
N PRO A 222 18.10 -10.70 10.15
CA PRO A 222 17.53 -11.16 11.41
C PRO A 222 17.66 -10.07 12.48
N ILE A 223 16.60 -9.27 12.64
CA ILE A 223 16.62 -8.07 13.48
C ILE A 223 16.57 -8.47 14.97
N PRO A 224 17.60 -8.16 15.77
CA PRO A 224 17.56 -8.41 17.20
C PRO A 224 16.79 -7.31 17.94
N ASP A 225 16.03 -7.71 18.96
CA ASP A 225 15.50 -6.81 19.97
C ASP A 225 16.63 -6.29 20.90
N GLU A 226 16.25 -5.67 22.02
CA GLU A 226 17.20 -5.15 23.00
C GLU A 226 17.94 -6.25 23.78
N ASN A 227 17.38 -7.47 23.82
CA ASN A 227 17.92 -8.64 24.52
C ASN A 227 18.63 -9.61 23.57
N GLY A 228 18.59 -9.35 22.25
CA GLY A 228 19.14 -10.22 21.22
C GLY A 228 18.18 -11.26 20.67
N GLU A 229 16.91 -11.26 21.08
CA GLU A 229 15.88 -12.13 20.48
C GLU A 229 15.51 -11.61 19.08
N ILE A 230 15.37 -12.51 18.12
CA ILE A 230 14.98 -12.10 16.76
C ILE A 230 13.50 -11.71 16.74
N VAL A 231 13.21 -10.52 16.22
CA VAL A 231 11.84 -10.00 16.09
C VAL A 231 11.17 -10.60 14.86
N CYS A 232 10.03 -11.26 15.07
CA CYS A 232 9.18 -11.85 14.03
C CYS A 232 9.99 -12.69 13.02
N PRO A 233 10.70 -13.75 13.49
CA PRO A 233 11.49 -14.59 12.59
C PRO A 233 10.59 -15.19 11.51
N ASP A 234 11.08 -15.21 10.27
CA ASP A 234 10.44 -15.85 9.11
C ASP A 234 9.02 -15.34 8.74
N ALA A 235 8.61 -14.19 9.28
CA ALA A 235 7.32 -13.56 8.98
C ALA A 235 7.50 -12.07 8.67
N PRO A 236 6.83 -11.51 7.65
CA PRO A 236 6.91 -10.09 7.35
C PRO A 236 6.27 -9.27 8.48
N ILE A 237 6.71 -8.03 8.64
CA ILE A 237 6.02 -7.04 9.46
C ILE A 237 5.32 -6.08 8.49
N PRO A 238 3.98 -6.12 8.34
CA PRO A 238 3.26 -5.21 7.45
C PRO A 238 3.67 -3.75 7.69
N CYS A 239 4.11 -3.09 6.61
CA CYS A 239 4.65 -1.74 6.69
C CYS A 239 3.69 -0.74 6.03
N ILE A 240 3.21 0.20 6.84
CA ILE A 240 2.20 1.17 6.42
C ILE A 240 2.91 2.43 5.95
N ASN A 241 3.44 2.38 4.74
CA ASN A 241 4.09 3.51 4.10
C ASN A 241 3.16 4.75 4.09
N GLU A 242 3.74 5.93 4.31
CA GLU A 242 3.03 7.21 4.47
C GLU A 242 1.94 7.21 5.57
N VAL A 243 2.02 6.28 6.53
CA VAL A 243 1.05 6.11 7.63
C VAL A 243 -0.41 6.05 7.16
N ASP A 244 -0.65 5.54 5.96
CA ASP A 244 -1.95 5.47 5.32
C ASP A 244 -2.84 4.38 5.95
N MET A 245 -3.76 4.80 6.82
CA MET A 245 -4.70 3.90 7.50
C MET A 245 -5.64 3.17 6.53
N GLY A 246 -5.93 3.76 5.35
CA GLY A 246 -6.75 3.12 4.32
C GLY A 246 -6.03 1.98 3.61
N SER A 247 -4.69 1.96 3.68
CA SER A 247 -3.86 0.83 3.28
C SER A 247 -3.62 -0.15 4.43
N ALA A 248 -3.46 0.34 5.66
CA ALA A 248 -3.22 -0.50 6.83
C ALA A 248 -4.27 -1.61 7.01
N ILE A 249 -5.55 -1.27 6.80
CA ILE A 249 -6.67 -2.21 6.94
C ILE A 249 -6.51 -3.43 6.01
N PRO A 250 -6.48 -3.27 4.67
CA PRO A 250 -6.31 -4.41 3.77
C PRO A 250 -4.96 -5.13 3.95
N GLN A 251 -3.85 -4.41 4.19
CA GLN A 251 -2.55 -5.04 4.41
C GLN A 251 -2.57 -5.99 5.62
N VAL A 252 -3.08 -5.53 6.77
CA VAL A 252 -3.17 -6.35 7.99
C VAL A 252 -4.10 -7.55 7.79
N MET A 253 -5.23 -7.36 7.10
CA MET A 253 -6.20 -8.43 6.83
C MET A 253 -5.59 -9.51 5.94
N LEU A 254 -4.98 -9.11 4.83
CA LEU A 254 -4.30 -10.02 3.89
C LEU A 254 -3.15 -10.75 4.59
N ALA A 255 -2.27 -10.04 5.29
CA ALA A 255 -1.11 -10.66 5.95
C ALA A 255 -1.55 -11.72 6.98
N LYS A 256 -2.57 -11.43 7.79
CA LYS A 256 -3.11 -12.41 8.75
C LYS A 256 -3.80 -13.59 8.08
N LEU A 257 -4.58 -13.34 7.04
CA LEU A 257 -5.27 -14.40 6.29
C LEU A 257 -4.25 -15.34 5.64
N LEU A 258 -3.32 -14.79 4.87
CA LEU A 258 -2.30 -15.56 4.16
C LEU A 258 -1.37 -16.29 5.14
N GLY A 259 -0.93 -15.63 6.20
CA GLY A 259 -0.13 -16.26 7.26
C GLY A 259 -0.85 -17.41 7.95
N ALA A 260 -2.16 -17.28 8.22
CA ALA A 260 -2.97 -18.37 8.78
C ALA A 260 -3.13 -19.57 7.82
N LEU A 261 -2.96 -19.33 6.52
CA LEU A 261 -2.97 -20.35 5.47
C LEU A 261 -1.58 -20.93 5.17
N GLY A 262 -0.53 -20.45 5.85
CA GLY A 262 0.86 -20.85 5.59
C GLY A 262 1.39 -20.35 4.24
N MET A 263 0.80 -19.29 3.69
CA MET A 263 1.18 -18.68 2.41
C MET A 263 2.13 -17.50 2.63
N ALA A 264 2.81 -17.07 1.57
CA ALA A 264 3.52 -15.80 1.53
C ALA A 264 2.56 -14.66 1.92
N SER A 265 2.99 -13.77 2.81
CA SER A 265 2.10 -12.79 3.46
C SER A 265 2.63 -11.35 3.37
N GLU A 266 3.62 -11.13 2.52
CA GLU A 266 4.11 -9.81 2.16
C GLU A 266 2.99 -9.02 1.51
N THR A 267 2.66 -7.89 2.11
CA THR A 267 1.68 -6.93 1.63
C THR A 267 2.38 -5.59 1.43
N THR A 268 1.92 -4.82 0.45
CA THR A 268 2.39 -3.44 0.29
C THR A 268 1.33 -2.61 -0.41
N LEU A 269 1.44 -1.30 -0.26
CA LEU A 269 0.70 -0.35 -1.09
C LEU A 269 1.45 -0.05 -2.38
N HIS A 270 0.73 0.42 -3.38
CA HIS A 270 1.28 1.08 -4.55
C HIS A 270 0.44 2.32 -4.87
N ASP A 271 1.11 3.38 -5.32
CA ASP A 271 0.42 4.44 -6.04
C ASP A 271 -0.11 3.91 -7.37
N ILE A 272 -1.34 4.31 -7.70
CA ILE A 272 -1.88 4.24 -9.05
C ILE A 272 -1.25 5.40 -9.82
N ARG A 273 -0.02 5.17 -10.28
CA ARG A 273 0.85 6.24 -10.78
C ARG A 273 0.44 6.69 -12.17
N TRP A 274 0.33 5.74 -13.09
CA TRP A 274 0.05 5.96 -14.50
C TRP A 274 -0.40 4.66 -15.19
N GLY A 275 -0.59 4.67 -16.50
CA GLY A 275 -0.77 3.48 -17.31
C GLY A 275 -0.80 3.82 -18.79
N SER A 276 -0.52 2.84 -19.64
CA SER A 276 -0.56 2.99 -21.09
C SER A 276 -0.82 1.66 -21.78
N GLU A 277 -1.32 1.72 -23.01
CA GLU A 277 -1.53 0.54 -23.85
C GLU A 277 -0.20 -0.04 -24.36
N TYR A 278 -0.12 -1.35 -24.40
CA TYR A 278 0.94 -2.10 -25.06
C TYR A 278 0.33 -3.36 -25.69
N ASN A 279 0.52 -3.55 -27.00
CA ASN A 279 -0.02 -4.67 -27.77
C ASN A 279 -1.52 -4.94 -27.55
N GLY A 280 -2.33 -3.88 -27.46
CA GLY A 280 -3.79 -3.97 -27.30
C GLY A 280 -4.27 -4.26 -25.88
N THR A 281 -3.40 -4.19 -24.87
CA THR A 281 -3.75 -4.31 -23.45
C THR A 281 -3.33 -3.04 -22.71
N PHE A 282 -4.22 -2.48 -21.89
CA PHE A 282 -3.89 -1.38 -20.99
C PHE A 282 -3.26 -1.95 -19.72
N TYR A 283 -2.04 -1.52 -19.42
CA TYR A 283 -1.34 -1.86 -18.17
C TYR A 283 -1.28 -0.64 -17.26
N TRP A 284 -1.71 -0.83 -16.02
CA TRP A 284 -1.43 0.08 -14.92
C TRP A 284 0.03 -0.01 -14.52
N ASP A 285 0.63 1.14 -14.27
CA ASP A 285 1.95 1.31 -13.69
C ASP A 285 1.74 1.64 -12.20
N LEU A 286 1.90 0.62 -11.37
CA LEU A 286 1.75 0.68 -9.93
C LEU A 286 3.13 0.93 -9.30
N GLU A 287 3.35 2.10 -8.74
CA GLU A 287 4.70 2.59 -8.41
C GLU A 287 4.71 3.24 -7.03
N ILE A 288 4.85 2.44 -5.97
CA ILE A 288 5.07 2.95 -4.60
C ILE A 288 6.32 3.84 -4.58
N SER A 289 6.31 4.86 -3.71
CA SER A 289 7.33 5.89 -3.63
C SER A 289 8.71 5.44 -3.10
N GLY A 290 9.09 4.18 -3.29
CA GLY A 290 10.44 3.64 -3.04
C GLY A 290 10.51 2.39 -2.16
N ALA A 291 9.46 2.08 -1.41
CA ALA A 291 9.46 1.07 -0.33
C ALA A 291 8.68 -0.24 -0.68
N VAL A 292 9.28 -1.17 -1.41
CA VAL A 292 8.62 -2.45 -1.76
C VAL A 292 9.25 -3.66 -1.03
N PRO A 293 8.46 -4.66 -0.58
CA PRO A 293 9.00 -5.94 -0.14
C PRO A 293 9.78 -6.64 -1.26
N PHE A 294 10.96 -7.17 -0.96
CA PHE A 294 11.80 -7.84 -1.95
C PHE A 294 11.08 -9.00 -2.65
N ALA A 295 10.20 -9.73 -1.96
CA ALA A 295 9.42 -10.84 -2.49
C ALA A 295 8.42 -10.41 -3.59
N HIS A 296 8.14 -9.12 -3.74
CA HIS A 296 7.30 -8.56 -4.80
C HIS A 296 8.13 -8.19 -6.05
N LEU A 297 9.46 -8.23 -5.96
CA LEU A 297 10.35 -7.97 -7.10
C LEU A 297 10.78 -9.24 -7.81
N LYS A 298 10.90 -9.15 -9.12
CA LYS A 298 11.56 -10.16 -9.95
C LYS A 298 13.00 -10.34 -9.46
N GLY A 299 13.34 -11.55 -9.03
CA GLY A 299 14.67 -11.88 -8.50
C GLY A 299 14.90 -11.52 -7.03
N GLY A 300 13.85 -11.12 -6.29
CA GLY A 300 13.95 -10.89 -4.85
C GLY A 300 14.96 -9.80 -4.49
N ILE A 301 15.74 -10.04 -3.43
CA ILE A 301 16.81 -9.13 -2.96
C ILE A 301 17.84 -8.87 -4.08
N ALA A 302 18.25 -9.90 -4.83
CA ALA A 302 19.21 -9.78 -5.93
C ALA A 302 18.66 -9.01 -7.15
N GLY A 303 17.33 -8.94 -7.27
CA GLY A 303 16.64 -8.13 -8.27
C GLY A 303 16.60 -6.64 -7.95
N ALA A 304 16.79 -6.29 -6.67
CA ALA A 304 16.68 -4.92 -6.20
C ALA A 304 17.94 -4.08 -6.48
N THR A 305 17.72 -2.81 -6.77
CA THR A 305 18.78 -1.81 -6.87
C THR A 305 18.41 -0.58 -6.04
N GLY A 306 19.30 -0.20 -5.14
CA GLY A 306 19.20 1.01 -4.35
C GLY A 306 19.65 2.23 -5.13
N TYR A 307 18.72 3.12 -5.46
CA TYR A 307 19.00 4.46 -5.98
C TYR A 307 18.83 5.48 -4.87
N ARG A 308 19.50 6.63 -5.01
CA ARG A 308 19.19 7.78 -4.17
C ARG A 308 17.76 8.22 -4.47
N GLN A 309 16.94 8.43 -3.44
CA GLN A 309 15.65 9.09 -3.61
C GLN A 309 15.79 10.45 -4.34
N PRO A 310 14.79 10.91 -5.13
CA PRO A 310 14.85 12.20 -5.80
C PRO A 310 14.95 13.38 -4.82
N ALA A 311 15.94 14.26 -5.03
CA ALA A 311 16.26 15.36 -4.11
C ALA A 311 15.12 16.37 -3.91
N MET A 312 14.22 16.50 -4.88
CA MET A 312 13.05 17.39 -4.79
C MET A 312 12.14 17.02 -3.62
N PHE A 313 11.93 15.72 -3.39
CA PHE A 313 11.01 15.21 -2.37
C PHE A 313 11.75 14.76 -1.09
N PHE A 314 13.00 14.31 -1.26
CA PHE A 314 13.83 13.70 -0.23
C PHE A 314 15.20 14.41 -0.19
N PRO A 315 15.30 15.58 0.48
CA PRO A 315 16.52 16.38 0.48
C PRO A 315 17.72 15.62 1.06
N TYR A 316 17.49 14.84 2.13
CA TYR A 316 18.51 14.00 2.76
C TYR A 316 18.89 12.74 1.95
N GLY A 317 18.18 12.41 0.87
CA GLY A 317 18.39 11.18 0.11
C GLY A 317 18.02 9.93 0.91
N GLY A 318 18.71 8.82 0.66
CA GLY A 318 18.31 7.49 1.14
C GLY A 318 18.09 6.53 -0.03
N SER A 319 18.34 5.25 0.20
CA SER A 319 18.15 4.22 -0.81
C SER A 319 16.67 3.90 -0.98
N THR A 320 16.22 3.87 -2.22
CA THR A 320 14.99 3.16 -2.61
C THR A 320 15.23 1.66 -2.64
N ILE A 321 14.16 0.88 -2.84
CA ILE A 321 14.22 -0.52 -3.29
C ILE A 321 13.60 -0.53 -4.69
N ALA A 322 14.41 -0.23 -5.71
CA ALA A 322 13.94 -0.22 -7.10
C ALA A 322 14.05 -1.62 -7.73
N GLY A 323 13.13 -1.95 -8.62
CA GLY A 323 13.14 -3.19 -9.39
C GLY A 323 11.89 -3.35 -10.24
N GLN A 324 11.89 -4.35 -11.12
CA GLN A 324 10.69 -4.79 -11.83
C GLN A 324 9.84 -5.66 -10.90
N GLY A 325 8.55 -5.35 -10.76
CA GLY A 325 7.61 -6.22 -10.06
C GLY A 325 7.55 -7.61 -10.73
N LYS A 326 7.46 -8.67 -9.91
CA LYS A 326 7.40 -10.05 -10.44
C LYS A 326 6.05 -10.34 -11.10
N ALA A 327 6.02 -11.22 -12.09
CA ALA A 327 4.76 -11.71 -12.64
C ALA A 327 4.02 -12.59 -11.63
N GLY A 328 2.69 -12.57 -11.66
CA GLY A 328 1.86 -13.43 -10.81
C GLY A 328 0.47 -12.87 -10.57
N ARG A 329 -0.39 -13.65 -9.91
CA ARG A 329 -1.72 -13.21 -9.50
C ARG A 329 -1.67 -12.54 -8.14
N PHE A 330 -2.58 -11.61 -7.94
CA PHE A 330 -2.70 -10.90 -6.67
C PHE A 330 -4.15 -10.57 -6.35
N ILE A 331 -4.40 -10.38 -5.05
CA ILE A 331 -5.58 -9.69 -4.56
C ILE A 331 -5.16 -8.25 -4.25
N TRP A 332 -5.97 -7.29 -4.67
CA TRP A 332 -5.81 -5.91 -4.30
C TRP A 332 -7.03 -5.43 -3.50
N ALA A 333 -6.80 -4.46 -2.61
CA ALA A 333 -7.84 -3.86 -1.83
C ALA A 333 -7.49 -2.42 -1.41
N ARG A 334 -8.53 -1.64 -1.13
CA ARG A 334 -8.41 -0.28 -0.57
C ARG A 334 -9.54 0.00 0.39
N ALA A 335 -9.22 0.41 1.61
CA ALA A 335 -10.21 0.96 2.52
C ALA A 335 -10.36 2.47 2.31
N HIS A 336 -11.58 2.97 2.40
CA HIS A 336 -11.90 4.39 2.60
C HIS A 336 -12.94 4.50 3.73
N TYR A 337 -13.27 5.74 4.12
CA TYR A 337 -14.29 5.97 5.15
C TYR A 337 -15.23 7.11 4.80
N GLU A 338 -16.47 6.96 5.28
CA GLU A 338 -17.51 7.98 5.28
C GLU A 338 -18.10 8.09 6.69
N GLY A 339 -18.02 9.28 7.30
CA GLY A 339 -18.32 9.44 8.72
C GLY A 339 -17.38 8.58 9.58
N THR A 340 -17.89 7.49 10.14
CA THR A 340 -17.07 6.49 10.87
C THR A 340 -17.16 5.08 10.27
N GLN A 341 -17.80 4.94 9.11
CA GLN A 341 -17.97 3.67 8.44
C GLN A 341 -16.75 3.39 7.58
N VAL A 342 -16.21 2.16 7.67
CA VAL A 342 -15.15 1.71 6.77
C VAL A 342 -15.78 0.99 5.59
N ILE A 343 -15.30 1.33 4.40
CA ILE A 343 -15.73 0.73 3.14
C ILE A 343 -14.49 0.16 2.46
N LEU A 344 -14.54 -1.11 2.08
CA LEU A 344 -13.40 -1.83 1.52
C LEU A 344 -13.70 -2.22 0.07
N HIS A 345 -12.97 -1.63 -0.87
CA HIS A 345 -12.93 -2.09 -2.25
C HIS A 345 -11.94 -3.24 -2.36
N ILE A 346 -12.34 -4.32 -3.00
CA ILE A 346 -11.51 -5.52 -3.19
C ILE A 346 -11.67 -6.02 -4.63
N GLY A 347 -10.57 -6.49 -5.21
CA GLY A 347 -10.58 -7.20 -6.49
C GLY A 347 -9.34 -8.06 -6.67
N THR A 348 -9.23 -8.70 -7.83
CA THR A 348 -8.07 -9.49 -8.24
C THR A 348 -7.36 -8.84 -9.43
N GLY A 349 -6.13 -9.27 -9.70
CA GLY A 349 -5.37 -8.79 -10.85
C GLY A 349 -4.16 -9.64 -11.18
N THR A 350 -3.54 -9.33 -12.32
CA THR A 350 -2.33 -9.97 -12.82
C THR A 350 -1.20 -8.97 -12.89
N ALA A 351 -0.12 -9.25 -12.18
CA ALA A 351 1.17 -8.59 -12.35
C ALA A 351 1.91 -9.19 -13.53
N VAL A 352 2.52 -8.35 -14.37
CA VAL A 352 3.14 -8.76 -15.63
C VAL A 352 4.57 -8.22 -15.74
N GLU A 353 5.50 -9.13 -16.03
CA GLU A 353 6.86 -8.78 -16.43
C GLU A 353 6.87 -8.40 -17.91
N LEU A 354 6.70 -7.12 -18.20
CA LEU A 354 6.82 -6.61 -19.57
C LEU A 354 8.24 -6.80 -20.13
N PRO A 355 8.40 -6.92 -21.46
CA PRO A 355 9.71 -6.98 -22.10
C PRO A 355 10.59 -5.80 -21.69
N GLN A 356 11.91 -6.05 -21.62
CA GLN A 356 12.88 -5.10 -21.06
C GLN A 356 12.76 -3.68 -21.64
N ASP A 357 12.60 -3.54 -22.96
CA ASP A 357 12.51 -2.24 -23.62
C ASP A 357 11.25 -1.48 -23.23
N GLU A 358 10.11 -2.17 -23.09
CA GLU A 358 8.84 -1.57 -22.68
C GLU A 358 8.85 -1.22 -21.19
N PHE A 359 9.41 -2.09 -20.34
CA PHE A 359 9.61 -1.81 -18.92
C PHE A 359 10.49 -0.56 -18.73
N GLU A 360 11.60 -0.47 -19.46
CA GLU A 360 12.52 0.68 -19.38
C GLU A 360 11.88 1.97 -19.90
N ARG A 361 11.05 1.90 -20.95
CA ARG A 361 10.27 3.05 -21.44
C ARG A 361 9.35 3.61 -20.34
N ARG A 362 8.59 2.73 -19.68
CA ARG A 362 7.65 3.11 -18.62
C ARG A 362 8.37 3.68 -17.40
N ARG A 363 9.43 3.02 -16.98
CA ARG A 363 10.27 3.46 -15.86
C ARG A 363 10.89 4.85 -16.08
N ARG A 364 11.17 5.23 -17.34
CA ARG A 364 11.64 6.57 -17.72
C ARG A 364 10.52 7.61 -17.82
N ALA A 365 9.27 7.17 -17.95
CA ALA A 365 8.11 8.04 -18.04
C ALA A 365 7.61 8.51 -16.66
N THR A 366 7.99 7.81 -15.58
CA THR A 366 7.58 8.08 -14.19
C THR A 366 8.81 8.39 -13.31
N ASN A 367 8.93 7.79 -12.12
CA ASN A 367 10.10 7.94 -11.25
C ASN A 367 11.05 6.75 -11.39
N TYR A 368 12.16 6.97 -12.12
CA TYR A 368 13.12 5.91 -12.43
C TYR A 368 13.68 5.19 -11.20
N GLU A 369 13.84 5.90 -10.10
CA GLU A 369 14.41 5.40 -8.85
C GLU A 369 13.45 4.50 -8.07
N TRP A 370 12.18 4.42 -8.45
CA TRP A 370 11.15 3.67 -7.71
C TRP A 370 10.91 2.26 -8.30
N PRO A 371 10.36 1.33 -7.50
CA PRO A 371 9.94 0.03 -8.00
C PRO A 371 8.68 0.16 -8.86
N LEU A 372 8.69 -0.51 -10.01
CA LEU A 372 7.59 -0.43 -10.97
C LEU A 372 6.96 -1.82 -11.16
N LEU A 373 5.68 -1.91 -10.83
CA LEU A 373 4.83 -3.07 -11.05
C LEU A 373 3.86 -2.76 -12.19
N ASN A 374 3.94 -3.50 -13.31
CA ASN A 374 2.96 -3.41 -14.37
C ASN A 374 1.83 -4.41 -14.12
N ALA A 375 0.57 -3.98 -14.19
CA ALA A 375 -0.56 -4.81 -13.81
C ALA A 375 -1.83 -4.60 -14.65
N VAL A 376 -2.66 -5.63 -14.70
CA VAL A 376 -4.06 -5.58 -15.16
C VAL A 376 -4.96 -5.91 -13.97
N LEU A 377 -6.08 -5.20 -13.84
CA LEU A 377 -7.07 -5.44 -12.79
C LEU A 377 -8.27 -6.18 -13.41
N ASP A 378 -8.69 -7.29 -12.79
CA ASP A 378 -9.75 -8.13 -13.34
C ASP A 378 -11.11 -7.43 -13.21
N GLY A 379 -11.87 -7.40 -14.30
CA GLY A 379 -13.18 -6.76 -14.35
C GLY A 379 -13.17 -5.23 -14.14
N VAL A 380 -12.01 -4.57 -14.17
CA VAL A 380 -11.89 -3.11 -13.96
C VAL A 380 -11.13 -2.48 -15.12
N SER A 381 -11.83 -1.68 -15.93
CA SER A 381 -11.18 -0.88 -16.96
C SER A 381 -10.42 0.31 -16.36
N ARG A 382 -9.58 0.96 -17.19
CA ARG A 382 -8.94 2.23 -16.84
C ARG A 382 -9.95 3.25 -16.31
N ASP A 383 -11.06 3.40 -17.03
CA ASP A 383 -12.06 4.43 -16.76
C ASP A 383 -12.95 4.08 -15.57
N ASP A 384 -13.17 2.79 -15.30
CA ASP A 384 -13.85 2.31 -14.09
C ASP A 384 -13.07 2.71 -12.83
N LEU A 385 -11.77 2.41 -12.79
CA LEU A 385 -10.92 2.76 -11.64
C LEU A 385 -10.90 4.28 -11.41
N MET A 386 -10.75 5.07 -12.49
CA MET A 386 -10.76 6.53 -12.42
C MET A 386 -12.10 7.10 -11.93
N ALA A 387 -13.21 6.46 -12.29
CA ALA A 387 -14.54 6.87 -11.89
C ALA A 387 -14.81 6.65 -10.39
N GLY A 388 -14.42 5.49 -9.84
CA GLY A 388 -14.90 5.05 -8.53
C GLY A 388 -13.87 4.88 -7.43
N HIS A 389 -12.57 4.76 -7.75
CA HIS A 389 -11.55 4.48 -6.73
C HIS A 389 -11.37 5.67 -5.77
N GLN A 390 -11.22 5.39 -4.47
CA GLN A 390 -11.29 6.40 -3.40
C GLN A 390 -9.93 6.70 -2.75
N SER A 391 -8.84 6.53 -3.50
CA SER A 391 -7.49 6.86 -3.05
C SER A 391 -6.50 6.90 -4.21
N ASN A 392 -5.35 7.56 -4.04
CA ASN A 392 -4.20 7.35 -4.91
C ASN A 392 -3.56 5.96 -4.74
N HIS A 393 -3.72 5.33 -3.58
CA HIS A 393 -3.15 4.03 -3.29
C HIS A 393 -4.12 2.87 -3.53
N LEU A 394 -3.56 1.72 -3.84
CA LEU A 394 -4.15 0.40 -3.60
C LEU A 394 -3.17 -0.46 -2.82
N SER A 395 -3.64 -1.47 -2.09
CA SER A 395 -2.78 -2.43 -1.38
C SER A 395 -2.94 -3.80 -1.98
N LEU A 396 -1.86 -4.56 -2.12
CA LEU A 396 -1.91 -5.88 -2.73
C LEU A 396 -1.05 -6.92 -2.01
N ALA A 397 -1.40 -8.19 -2.25
CA ALA A 397 -0.61 -9.35 -1.91
C ALA A 397 -0.70 -10.39 -3.02
N TYR A 398 0.43 -11.03 -3.34
CA TYR A 398 0.47 -12.13 -4.28
C TYR A 398 -0.23 -13.36 -3.70
N VAL A 399 -0.95 -14.07 -4.55
CA VAL A 399 -1.66 -15.31 -4.24
C VAL A 399 -1.51 -16.26 -5.41
N GLU A 400 -1.29 -17.55 -5.15
CA GLU A 400 -1.21 -18.57 -6.20
C GLU A 400 -2.55 -18.67 -6.97
N GLU A 401 -2.49 -18.84 -8.28
CA GLU A 401 -3.67 -18.86 -9.17
C GLU A 401 -4.72 -19.88 -8.70
N GLU A 402 -4.28 -21.07 -8.28
CA GLU A 402 -5.14 -22.21 -7.92
C GLU A 402 -6.05 -21.92 -6.73
N VAL A 403 -5.68 -20.96 -5.87
CA VAL A 403 -6.40 -20.59 -4.65
C VAL A 403 -6.88 -19.14 -4.66
N LEU A 404 -6.62 -18.39 -5.75
CA LEU A 404 -6.91 -16.96 -5.83
C LEU A 404 -8.37 -16.64 -5.51
N SER A 405 -9.29 -17.33 -6.17
CA SER A 405 -10.73 -17.15 -5.97
C SER A 405 -11.12 -17.45 -4.51
N GLU A 406 -10.66 -18.57 -3.95
CA GLU A 406 -10.95 -18.96 -2.57
C GLU A 406 -10.41 -17.95 -1.53
N VAL A 407 -9.22 -17.40 -1.76
CA VAL A 407 -8.64 -16.38 -0.87
C VAL A 407 -9.38 -15.05 -1.01
N ALA A 408 -9.78 -14.66 -2.22
CA ALA A 408 -10.62 -13.49 -2.44
C ALA A 408 -11.95 -13.64 -1.69
N GLU A 409 -12.63 -14.79 -1.85
CA GLU A 409 -13.83 -15.18 -1.11
C GLU A 409 -13.71 -14.94 0.40
N ARG A 410 -12.60 -15.41 0.98
CA ARG A 410 -12.29 -15.22 2.42
C ARG A 410 -12.13 -13.75 2.80
N LEU A 411 -11.50 -12.92 1.95
CA LEU A 411 -11.27 -11.51 2.23
C LEU A 411 -12.56 -10.67 2.17
N TYR A 412 -13.58 -11.08 1.42
CA TYR A 412 -14.89 -10.41 1.39
C TYR A 412 -15.72 -10.59 2.66
N CYS A 413 -15.34 -11.52 3.55
CA CYS A 413 -16.18 -11.96 4.67
C CYS A 413 -15.75 -11.57 6.12
N PRO A 414 -14.70 -10.78 6.42
CA PRO A 414 -14.19 -10.63 7.78
C PRO A 414 -15.09 -9.82 8.74
N GLY A 415 -16.15 -9.21 8.24
CA GLY A 415 -17.07 -8.39 9.05
C GLY A 415 -18.44 -8.99 9.36
N ALA A 416 -18.78 -10.16 8.81
CA ALA A 416 -20.18 -10.63 8.82
C ALA A 416 -20.43 -11.67 9.92
N ASP A 417 -20.95 -11.25 11.07
CA ASP A 417 -21.90 -12.11 11.80
C ASP A 417 -22.93 -11.31 12.60
N ALA A 418 -24.18 -11.79 12.50
CA ALA A 418 -25.40 -11.31 13.12
C ALA A 418 -25.72 -12.01 14.47
N LYS A 419 -24.75 -12.73 15.07
CA LYS A 419 -25.02 -13.63 16.22
C LYS A 419 -24.34 -13.33 17.55
N TYR A 420 -23.57 -12.25 17.68
CA TYR A 420 -23.07 -11.80 18.99
C TYR A 420 -23.89 -10.64 19.55
N GLU A 421 -25.13 -10.93 19.94
CA GLU A 421 -26.06 -9.96 20.53
C GLU A 421 -25.75 -9.58 21.99
N SER A 422 -24.77 -10.23 22.64
CA SER A 422 -24.52 -10.07 24.08
C SER A 422 -23.27 -9.27 24.46
N LEU A 423 -22.44 -8.82 23.51
CA LEU A 423 -21.31 -7.92 23.76
C LEU A 423 -21.32 -6.80 22.71
N TYR A 424 -21.89 -5.66 23.12
CA TYR A 424 -22.06 -4.41 22.38
C TYR A 424 -23.07 -4.41 21.22
N ARG A 425 -24.27 -3.89 21.53
CA ARG A 425 -25.18 -3.31 20.53
C ARG A 425 -24.47 -2.16 19.80
N ARG A 426 -23.90 -2.42 18.62
CA ARG A 426 -23.75 -1.49 17.46
C ARG A 426 -23.00 -2.16 16.31
N ARG A 427 -23.75 -2.41 15.22
CA ARG A 427 -23.43 -2.41 13.77
C ARG A 427 -22.07 -2.96 13.29
N CYS A 428 -22.14 -3.86 12.29
CA CYS A 428 -21.03 -4.27 11.41
C CYS A 428 -20.19 -3.07 10.95
N ALA A 429 -18.86 -3.21 10.97
CA ALA A 429 -17.91 -2.12 10.74
C ALA A 429 -17.46 -1.96 9.27
N PHE A 430 -17.81 -2.89 8.39
CA PHE A 430 -17.40 -2.89 6.98
C PHE A 430 -18.60 -2.91 6.03
N ILE A 431 -18.59 -2.06 5.00
CA ILE A 431 -19.29 -2.32 3.73
C ILE A 431 -18.21 -2.75 2.74
N ASN A 432 -18.37 -3.92 2.12
CA ASN A 432 -17.45 -4.38 1.10
C ASN A 432 -18.05 -4.12 -0.28
N GLU A 433 -17.26 -3.61 -1.22
CA GLU A 433 -17.61 -3.49 -2.64
C GLU A 433 -16.62 -4.31 -3.48
N ILE A 434 -17.13 -5.13 -4.39
CA ILE A 434 -16.36 -6.08 -5.21
C ILE A 434 -16.30 -5.60 -6.67
N THR A 435 -15.20 -5.88 -7.38
CA THR A 435 -15.08 -5.66 -8.83
C THR A 435 -15.47 -6.89 -9.68
N THR A 436 -15.96 -6.64 -10.90
CA THR A 436 -16.89 -7.51 -11.65
C THR A 436 -16.49 -8.95 -12.00
N ASP A 437 -15.26 -9.40 -11.78
CA ASP A 437 -14.81 -10.75 -12.18
C ASP A 437 -14.16 -11.58 -11.05
N SER A 438 -14.11 -11.09 -9.81
CA SER A 438 -13.35 -11.80 -8.76
C SER A 438 -14.03 -13.08 -8.22
N LEU A 439 -15.27 -13.37 -8.64
CA LEU A 439 -16.13 -14.42 -8.07
C LEU A 439 -17.08 -15.10 -9.07
N MET A 440 -16.95 -14.83 -10.38
CA MET A 440 -17.58 -15.66 -11.42
C MET A 440 -16.52 -16.61 -11.98
#